data_AF-H2ZTM4-F1
#
_entry.id   AF-H2ZTM4-F1
#
_cell.length_a   1.000
_cell.length_b   1.000
_cell.length_c   1.000
_cell.angle_alpha   90.00
_cell.angle_beta   90.00
_cell.angle_gamma   90.00
#
_symmetry.space_group_name_H-M   'P 1'
#
loop_
_entity.id
_entity.type
_entity.pdbx_description
1 polymer ?
#
loop_
_entity_poly.entity_id
_entity_poly.type
_entity_poly.pdbx_seq_one_letter_code
_entity_poly.pdbx_strand_id
1 'polypeptide(L)'
;SDFPQIWVVALCLTFTHTVTLSVFPAITADVESATLDPTWNKYFTSVSCFLVSSVMDWIGRSTTSFITWPNKNSKLLPLLVGVRIVFIPLFMLCNVQNRSHLPVLFLNDAWFLVFMLLFSLSNGYLVSLIMCYGPMKVLPHEAEMAGALMTFFLALGLTLGSA
;
A
#
# COMPACT_ATOMS: atom_id res chain seq x y z
N SER A 1 22.28 6.14 -20.62
CA SER A 1 21.91 5.08 -19.68
C SER A 1 20.70 5.55 -18.90
N ASP A 2 19.55 4.88 -19.06
CA ASP A 2 18.30 5.24 -18.35
C ASP A 2 18.21 4.66 -16.93
N PHE A 3 19.31 4.04 -16.48
CA PHE A 3 19.52 3.53 -15.12
C PHE A 3 19.04 4.48 -14.01
N PRO A 4 19.31 5.81 -14.02
CA PRO A 4 18.83 6.72 -12.98
C PRO A 4 17.31 6.73 -12.81
N GLN A 5 16.56 6.47 -13.89
CA GLN A 5 15.10 6.47 -13.85
C GLN A 5 14.54 5.17 -13.24
N ILE A 6 15.24 4.04 -13.39
CA ILE A 6 14.88 2.78 -12.74
C ILE A 6 15.02 2.90 -11.22
N TRP A 7 16.09 3.53 -10.73
CA TRP A 7 16.31 3.69 -9.30
C TRP A 7 15.15 4.43 -8.62
N VAL A 8 14.60 5.48 -9.26
CA VAL A 8 13.44 6.20 -8.72
C VAL A 8 12.21 5.29 -8.63
N VAL A 9 11.96 4.49 -9.66
CA VAL A 9 10.81 3.57 -9.72
C VAL A 9 10.95 2.43 -8.71
N ALA A 10 12.17 1.90 -8.55
CA ALA A 10 12.51 0.88 -7.56
C ALA A 10 12.39 1.40 -6.13
N LEU A 11 12.85 2.64 -5.84
CA LEU A 11 12.67 3.28 -4.54
C LEU A 11 11.18 3.51 -4.24
N CYS A 12 10.38 3.91 -5.24
CA CYS A 12 8.94 4.04 -5.08
C CYS A 12 8.28 2.70 -4.72
N LEU A 13 8.76 1.59 -5.29
CA LEU A 13 8.28 0.25 -4.97
C LEU A 13 8.56 -0.11 -3.51
N THR A 14 9.81 0.03 -3.09
CA THR A 14 10.24 -0.20 -1.71
C THR A 14 9.42 0.64 -0.75
N PHE A 15 9.30 1.95 -1.03
CA PHE A 15 8.55 2.87 -0.19
C PHE A 15 7.07 2.48 -0.07
N THR A 16 6.44 2.10 -1.19
CA THR A 16 5.04 1.63 -1.20
C THR A 16 4.87 0.41 -0.29
N HIS A 17 5.77 -0.56 -0.39
CA HIS A 17 5.73 -1.77 0.45
C HIS A 17 6.02 -1.48 1.92
N THR A 18 7.02 -0.65 2.22
CA THR A 18 7.36 -0.28 3.59
C THR A 18 6.22 0.48 4.28
N VAL A 19 5.61 1.46 3.59
CA VAL A 19 4.40 2.14 4.10
C VAL A 19 3.27 1.12 4.29
N THR A 20 3.10 0.19 3.34
CA THR A 20 2.02 -0.78 3.44
C THR A 20 2.17 -1.68 4.67
N LEU A 21 3.37 -2.20 4.93
CA LEU A 21 3.63 -3.11 6.04
C LEU A 21 3.68 -2.41 7.40
N SER A 22 4.18 -1.18 7.46
CA SER A 22 4.15 -0.38 8.70
C SER A 22 2.73 -0.05 9.15
N VAL A 23 1.76 -0.03 8.24
CA VAL A 23 0.34 0.15 8.55
C VAL A 23 -0.35 -1.20 8.78
N PHE A 24 -0.14 -2.17 7.89
CA PHE A 24 -0.78 -3.49 7.91
C PHE A 24 0.25 -4.62 8.10
N PRO A 25 0.15 -5.47 9.14
CA PRO A 25 -0.89 -5.46 10.17
C PRO A 25 -0.61 -4.50 11.34
N ALA A 26 0.60 -3.92 11.46
CA ALA A 26 1.10 -3.32 12.70
C ALA A 26 0.18 -2.27 13.36
N ILE A 27 -0.44 -1.37 12.58
CA ILE A 27 -1.39 -0.37 13.11
C ILE A 27 -2.82 -0.88 13.00
N THR A 28 -3.17 -1.53 11.90
CA THR A 28 -4.55 -1.97 11.61
C THR A 28 -5.02 -3.13 12.49
N ALA A 29 -4.11 -3.90 13.08
CA ALA A 29 -4.44 -5.01 13.97
C ALA A 29 -4.97 -4.52 15.33
N ASP A 30 -4.52 -3.34 15.77
CA ASP A 30 -4.92 -2.71 17.04
C ASP A 30 -6.21 -1.88 16.92
N VAL A 31 -6.81 -1.82 15.72
CA VAL A 31 -8.09 -1.14 15.50
C VAL A 31 -9.23 -2.05 15.93
N GLU A 32 -10.06 -1.56 16.85
CA GLU A 32 -11.29 -2.24 17.29
C GLU A 32 -12.54 -1.58 16.71
N SER A 33 -13.57 -2.39 16.49
CA SER A 33 -14.89 -1.89 16.12
C SER A 33 -15.48 -1.05 17.26
N ALA A 34 -16.12 0.07 16.93
CA ALA A 34 -16.88 0.87 17.89
C ALA A 34 -18.27 0.28 18.18
N THR A 35 -18.62 -0.85 17.58
CA THR A 35 -19.90 -1.52 17.80
C THR A 35 -19.89 -2.30 19.12
N LEU A 36 -21.00 -2.26 19.85
CA LEU A 36 -21.19 -2.99 21.12
C LEU A 36 -21.31 -4.52 20.94
N ASP A 37 -21.30 -5.04 19.71
CA ASP A 37 -21.41 -6.48 19.43
C ASP A 37 -20.04 -7.15 19.57
N PRO A 38 -19.84 -8.02 20.59
CA PRO A 38 -18.57 -8.70 20.83
C PRO A 38 -18.22 -9.71 19.73
N THR A 39 -19.22 -10.22 19.01
CA THR A 39 -19.01 -11.13 17.88
C THR A 39 -18.43 -10.36 16.70
N TRP A 40 -19.02 -9.22 16.37
CA TRP A 40 -18.53 -8.37 15.29
C TRP A 40 -17.11 -7.86 15.55
N ASN A 41 -16.81 -7.40 16.77
CA ASN A 41 -15.48 -6.91 17.12
C ASN A 41 -14.38 -7.98 16.91
N LYS A 42 -14.65 -9.24 17.27
CA LYS A 42 -13.72 -10.36 17.03
C LYS A 42 -13.42 -10.63 15.55
N TYR A 43 -14.43 -10.47 14.68
CA TYR A 43 -14.27 -10.70 13.24
C TYR A 43 -13.88 -9.44 12.46
N PHE A 44 -14.09 -8.26 13.03
CA PHE A 44 -13.93 -6.99 12.36
C PHE A 44 -12.53 -6.82 11.78
N THR A 45 -11.49 -7.00 12.60
CA THR A 45 -10.10 -6.91 12.14
C THR A 45 -9.78 -7.98 11.11
N SER A 46 -10.27 -9.22 11.31
CA SER A 46 -10.04 -10.31 10.35
C SER A 46 -10.65 -10.01 8.97
N VAL A 47 -11.91 -9.56 8.94
CA VAL A 47 -12.65 -9.27 7.71
C VAL A 47 -12.15 -7.98 7.06
N SER A 48 -12.09 -6.90 7.82
CA SER A 48 -11.71 -5.57 7.32
C SER A 48 -10.23 -5.48 6.97
N CYS A 49 -9.36 -6.17 7.70
CA CYS A 49 -7.92 -6.08 7.46
C CYS A 49 -7.43 -7.15 6.49
N PHE A 50 -7.89 -8.40 6.54
CA PHE A 50 -7.39 -9.43 5.62
C PHE A 50 -8.26 -9.62 4.38
N LEU A 51 -9.58 -9.76 4.54
CA LEU A 51 -10.46 -10.06 3.41
C LEU A 51 -10.60 -8.85 2.49
N VAL A 52 -10.91 -7.68 3.04
CA VAL A 52 -11.03 -6.45 2.25
C VAL A 52 -9.68 -6.09 1.61
N SER A 53 -8.57 -6.19 2.34
CA SER A 53 -7.27 -5.86 1.76
C SER A 53 -6.88 -6.78 0.61
N SER A 54 -7.09 -8.09 0.77
CA SER A 54 -6.76 -9.08 -0.26
C SER A 54 -7.61 -8.89 -1.51
N VAL A 55 -8.92 -8.67 -1.35
CA VAL A 55 -9.83 -8.44 -2.48
C VAL A 55 -9.50 -7.14 -3.21
N MET A 56 -9.27 -6.05 -2.47
CA MET A 56 -8.96 -4.76 -3.08
C MET A 56 -7.57 -4.71 -3.70
N ASP A 57 -6.56 -5.34 -3.09
CA ASP A 57 -5.24 -5.47 -3.69
C ASP A 57 -5.34 -6.23 -5.02
N TRP A 58 -6.09 -7.33 -5.05
CA TRP A 58 -6.33 -8.08 -6.28
C TRP A 58 -7.07 -7.26 -7.35
N ILE A 59 -8.10 -6.50 -6.98
CA ILE A 59 -8.80 -5.59 -7.90
C ILE A 59 -7.85 -4.50 -8.41
N GLY A 60 -7.02 -3.92 -7.54
CA GLY A 60 -6.04 -2.91 -7.90
C GLY A 60 -5.04 -3.43 -8.93
N ARG A 61 -4.48 -4.62 -8.68
CA ARG A 61 -3.58 -5.29 -9.64
C ARG A 61 -4.29 -5.57 -10.96
N SER A 62 -5.49 -6.12 -10.92
CA SER A 62 -6.28 -6.43 -12.11
C SER A 62 -6.61 -5.17 -12.92
N THR A 63 -6.86 -4.05 -12.26
CA THR A 63 -7.14 -2.76 -12.89
C THR A 63 -5.96 -2.26 -13.71
N THR A 64 -4.71 -2.53 -13.29
CA THR A 64 -3.53 -2.16 -14.08
C THR A 64 -3.46 -2.84 -15.45
N SER A 65 -4.09 -4.01 -15.61
CA SER A 65 -4.17 -4.70 -16.90
C SER A 65 -5.06 -3.96 -17.92
N PHE A 66 -6.01 -3.16 -17.44
CA PHE A 66 -6.95 -2.40 -18.27
C PHE A 66 -6.59 -0.92 -18.36
N ILE A 67 -6.09 -0.33 -17.26
CA ILE A 67 -5.84 1.10 -17.12
C ILE A 67 -4.42 1.31 -16.56
N THR A 68 -3.54 1.87 -17.39
CA THR A 68 -2.14 2.17 -17.02
C THR A 68 -1.94 3.68 -16.85
N TRP A 69 -2.51 4.24 -15.78
CA TRP A 69 -2.37 5.65 -15.41
C TRP A 69 -1.70 5.78 -14.04
N PRO A 70 -0.84 6.77 -13.79
CA PRO A 70 -0.31 7.76 -14.72
C PRO A 70 0.77 7.19 -15.62
N ASN A 71 1.05 7.86 -16.75
CA ASN A 71 2.08 7.45 -17.71
C ASN A 71 3.45 7.23 -17.04
N LYS A 72 4.22 6.23 -17.50
CA LYS A 72 5.55 5.84 -16.98
C LYS A 72 6.54 6.98 -16.77
N ASN A 73 6.48 8.04 -17.59
CA ASN A 73 7.38 9.18 -17.50
C ASN A 73 6.85 10.33 -16.63
N SER A 74 5.64 10.20 -16.08
CA SER A 74 5.02 11.22 -15.27
C SER A 74 5.61 11.26 -13.86
N LYS A 75 5.86 12.48 -13.35
CA LYS A 75 6.20 12.72 -11.93
C LYS A 75 5.03 12.44 -10.98
N LEU A 76 3.85 12.14 -11.52
CA LEU A 76 2.67 11.82 -10.73
C LEU A 76 2.81 10.49 -9.98
N LEU A 77 3.56 9.52 -10.49
CA LEU A 77 3.74 8.23 -9.83
C LEU A 77 4.45 8.36 -8.46
N PRO A 78 5.62 9.01 -8.35
CA PRO A 78 6.23 9.30 -7.04
C PRO A 78 5.33 10.13 -6.13
N LEU A 79 4.55 11.07 -6.68
CA LEU A 79 3.61 11.86 -5.90
C LEU A 79 2.50 11.00 -5.28
N LEU A 80 1.88 10.12 -6.07
CA LEU A 80 0.84 9.19 -5.59
C LEU A 80 1.39 8.24 -4.52
N VAL A 81 2.63 7.76 -4.70
CA VAL A 81 3.33 6.95 -3.71
C VAL A 81 3.58 7.74 -2.41
N GLY A 82 4.03 8.99 -2.51
CA GLY A 82 4.23 9.87 -1.36
C GLY A 82 2.95 10.21 -0.61
N VAL A 83 1.83 10.40 -1.31
CA VAL A 83 0.51 10.64 -0.70
C VAL A 83 0.08 9.46 0.18
N ARG A 84 0.57 8.23 -0.07
CA ARG A 84 0.24 7.07 0.79
C ARG A 84 0.66 7.25 2.24
N ILE A 85 1.65 8.10 2.53
CA ILE A 85 2.07 8.41 3.91
C ILE A 85 0.90 8.94 4.73
N VAL A 86 -0.05 9.66 4.10
CA VAL A 86 -1.23 10.22 4.76
C VAL A 86 -2.14 9.13 5.33
N PHE A 87 -2.11 7.90 4.79
CA PHE A 87 -2.85 6.79 5.37
C PHE A 87 -2.34 6.42 6.77
N ILE A 88 -1.06 6.61 7.09
CA ILE A 88 -0.51 6.33 8.41
C ILE A 88 -1.24 7.14 9.50
N PRO A 89 -1.24 8.48 9.50
CA PRO A 89 -1.97 9.25 10.50
C PRO A 89 -3.49 9.00 10.40
N LEU A 90 -4.05 8.76 9.21
CA LEU A 90 -5.48 8.44 9.08
C LEU A 90 -5.87 7.17 9.86
N PHE A 91 -5.14 6.07 9.67
CA PHE A 91 -5.36 4.83 10.43
C PHE A 91 -5.02 5.01 11.92
N MET A 92 -4.01 5.82 12.24
CA MET A 92 -3.73 6.17 13.63
C MET A 92 -4.84 7.00 14.28
N LEU A 93 -5.65 7.76 13.52
CA LEU A 93 -6.77 8.54 14.02
C LEU A 93 -8.10 7.75 14.08
N CYS A 94 -8.10 6.51 13.56
CA CYS A 94 -9.16 5.54 13.78
C CYS A 94 -9.13 5.01 15.22
N ASN A 95 -10.14 4.22 15.59
CA ASN A 95 -10.32 3.64 16.93
C ASN A 95 -9.26 2.59 17.30
N VAL A 96 -8.02 3.03 17.53
CA VAL A 96 -6.89 2.19 17.97
C VAL A 96 -6.88 2.13 19.50
N GLN A 97 -7.07 0.94 20.07
CA GLN A 97 -6.97 0.71 21.52
C GLN A 97 -5.49 0.77 21.97
N ASN A 98 -5.25 1.05 23.26
CA ASN A 98 -3.91 1.31 23.86
C ASN A 98 -3.22 2.63 23.48
N ARG A 99 -3.92 3.77 23.53
CA ARG A 99 -3.30 5.10 23.38
C ARG A 99 -3.57 6.04 24.55
N SER A 100 -2.49 6.55 25.13
CA SER A 100 -2.54 7.49 26.25
C SER A 100 -2.67 8.97 25.83
N HIS A 101 -2.45 9.33 24.55
CA HIS A 101 -2.21 10.73 24.14
C HIS A 101 -2.85 11.21 22.80
N LEU A 102 -3.65 10.41 22.07
CA LEU A 102 -4.19 10.81 20.75
C LEU A 102 -5.73 10.82 20.74
N PRO A 103 -6.40 11.86 20.20
CA PRO A 103 -7.85 11.93 20.11
C PRO A 103 -8.39 10.98 19.02
N VAL A 104 -9.43 10.20 19.35
CA VAL A 104 -10.16 9.39 18.37
C VAL A 104 -11.07 10.30 17.55
N LEU A 105 -10.72 10.56 16.29
CA LEU A 105 -11.51 11.41 15.38
C LEU A 105 -12.50 10.59 14.54
N PHE A 106 -12.15 9.35 14.20
CA PHE A 106 -12.99 8.46 13.39
C PHE A 106 -13.48 7.27 14.22
N LEU A 107 -14.57 7.49 14.97
CA LEU A 107 -15.21 6.45 15.78
C LEU A 107 -16.00 5.44 14.95
N ASN A 108 -16.47 5.80 13.75
CA ASN A 108 -17.30 4.91 12.95
C ASN A 108 -16.43 3.95 12.12
N ASP A 109 -16.66 2.64 12.28
CA ASP A 109 -16.06 1.53 11.51
C ASP A 109 -16.09 1.74 10.00
N ALA A 110 -17.12 2.45 9.49
CA ALA A 110 -17.23 2.78 8.07
C ALA A 110 -16.02 3.56 7.55
N TRP A 111 -15.46 4.48 8.34
CA TRP A 111 -14.27 5.24 7.94
C TRP A 111 -13.05 4.35 7.83
N PHE A 112 -12.85 3.45 8.79
CA PHE A 112 -11.78 2.47 8.74
C PHE A 112 -11.88 1.59 7.48
N LEU A 113 -13.07 1.08 7.18
CA LEU A 113 -13.32 0.31 5.97
C LEU A 113 -13.02 1.11 4.70
N VAL A 114 -13.47 2.35 4.59
CA VAL A 114 -13.18 3.22 3.43
C VAL A 114 -11.68 3.44 3.27
N PHE A 115 -10.96 3.71 4.36
CA PHE A 115 -9.52 3.89 4.30
C PHE A 115 -8.80 2.59 3.91
N MET A 116 -9.21 1.43 4.47
CA MET A 116 -8.67 0.12 4.08
C MET A 116 -8.90 -0.18 2.61
N LEU A 117 -10.10 0.09 2.10
CA LEU A 117 -10.44 -0.10 0.68
C LEU A 117 -9.49 0.71 -0.21
N LEU A 118 -9.34 2.02 0.06
CA LEU A 118 -8.49 2.91 -0.74
C LEU A 118 -7.00 2.56 -0.62
N PHE A 119 -6.55 2.23 0.58
CA PHE A 119 -5.16 1.89 0.87
C PHE A 119 -4.72 0.60 0.17
N SER A 120 -5.55 -0.45 0.23
CA SER A 120 -5.27 -1.73 -0.42
C SER A 120 -5.45 -1.68 -1.94
N LEU A 121 -6.47 -0.98 -2.44
CA LEU A 121 -6.66 -0.78 -3.87
C LEU A 121 -5.48 -0.04 -4.49
N SER A 122 -5.06 1.07 -3.86
CA SER A 122 -3.90 1.83 -4.32
C SER A 122 -2.61 1.02 -4.21
N ASN A 123 -2.49 0.10 -3.25
CA ASN A 123 -1.31 -0.77 -3.12
C ASN A 123 -1.18 -1.68 -4.34
N GLY A 124 -2.22 -2.47 -4.60
CA GLY A 124 -2.22 -3.40 -5.73
C GLY A 124 -2.03 -2.67 -7.06
N TYR A 125 -2.68 -1.52 -7.22
CA TYR A 125 -2.56 -0.72 -8.43
C TYR A 125 -1.14 -0.15 -8.62
N LEU A 126 -0.59 0.56 -7.64
CA LEU A 126 0.73 1.19 -7.77
C LEU A 126 1.84 0.15 -7.88
N VAL A 127 1.80 -0.93 -7.12
CA VAL A 127 2.83 -2.00 -7.16
C VAL A 127 2.87 -2.65 -8.53
N SER A 128 1.71 -3.06 -9.08
CA SER A 128 1.67 -3.65 -10.42
C SER A 128 2.13 -2.66 -11.49
N LEU A 129 1.70 -1.41 -11.41
CA LEU A 129 2.09 -0.38 -12.38
C LEU A 129 3.59 -0.09 -12.34
N ILE A 130 4.18 -0.02 -11.14
CA ILE A 130 5.62 0.15 -10.92
C ILE A 130 6.40 -1.05 -11.50
N MET A 131 5.95 -2.28 -11.21
CA MET A 131 6.58 -3.50 -11.74
C MET A 131 6.52 -3.58 -13.26
N CYS A 132 5.42 -3.14 -13.89
CA CYS A 132 5.33 -3.05 -15.34
C CYS A 132 6.26 -1.97 -15.90
N TYR A 133 6.33 -0.81 -15.26
CA TYR A 133 7.09 0.33 -15.78
C TYR A 133 8.61 0.21 -15.61
N GLY A 134 9.09 -0.51 -14.60
CA GLY A 134 10.53 -0.71 -14.37
C GLY A 134 11.26 -1.22 -15.63
N PRO A 135 10.92 -2.41 -16.15
CA PRO A 135 11.55 -2.96 -17.36
C PRO A 135 11.28 -2.13 -18.62
N MET A 136 10.14 -1.42 -18.69
CA MET A 136 9.78 -0.57 -19.85
C MET A 136 10.54 0.76 -19.93
N LYS A 137 11.36 1.07 -18.92
CA LYS A 137 12.21 2.28 -18.88
C LYS A 137 13.66 2.04 -19.29
N VAL A 138 14.04 0.80 -19.55
CA VAL A 138 15.38 0.46 -20.03
C VAL A 138 15.35 -0.10 -21.43
N LEU A 139 16.55 -0.24 -22.00
CA LEU A 139 16.74 -0.90 -23.28
C LEU A 139 16.30 -2.38 -23.18
N PRO A 140 15.78 -2.99 -24.26
CA PRO A 140 15.29 -4.37 -24.23
C PRO A 140 16.31 -5.39 -23.71
N HIS A 141 17.61 -5.17 -23.95
CA HIS A 141 18.68 -6.05 -23.46
C HIS A 141 18.97 -5.91 -21.96
N GLU A 142 18.54 -4.81 -21.33
CA GLU A 142 18.67 -4.55 -19.88
C GLU A 142 17.36 -4.88 -19.13
N ALA A 143 16.26 -5.15 -19.84
CA ALA A 143 14.93 -5.35 -19.26
C ALA A 143 14.87 -6.53 -18.27
N GLU A 144 15.61 -7.60 -18.54
CA GLU A 144 15.72 -8.76 -17.64
C GLU A 144 16.40 -8.38 -16.31
N MET A 145 17.53 -7.68 -16.40
CA MET A 145 18.25 -7.17 -15.22
C MET A 145 17.39 -6.17 -14.44
N ALA A 146 16.66 -5.29 -15.12
CA ALA A 146 15.71 -4.37 -14.51
C ALA A 146 14.61 -5.11 -13.74
N GLY A 147 14.01 -6.15 -14.32
CA GLY A 147 13.01 -6.98 -13.63
C GLY A 147 13.57 -7.63 -12.36
N ALA A 148 14.80 -8.14 -12.43
CA ALA A 148 15.49 -8.70 -11.27
C ALA A 148 15.73 -7.65 -10.16
N LEU A 149 16.20 -6.45 -10.53
CA LEU A 149 16.36 -5.33 -9.59
C LEU A 149 15.03 -4.94 -8.94
N MET A 150 13.95 -4.82 -9.72
CA MET A 150 12.62 -4.50 -9.19
C MET A 150 12.15 -5.54 -8.16
N THR A 151 12.42 -6.82 -8.41
CA THR A 151 12.08 -7.91 -7.47
C THR A 151 12.94 -7.86 -6.21
N PHE A 152 14.22 -7.48 -6.34
CA PHE A 152 15.08 -7.25 -5.18
C PHE A 152 14.58 -6.09 -4.30
N PHE A 153 14.22 -4.94 -4.90
CA PHE A 153 13.68 -3.79 -4.17
C PHE A 153 12.30 -4.05 -3.56
N LEU A 154 11.50 -4.92 -4.19
CA LEU A 154 10.28 -5.45 -3.59
C LEU A 154 10.59 -6.20 -2.29
N ALA A 155 11.50 -7.17 -2.32
CA ALA A 155 11.90 -7.95 -1.15
C ALA A 155 12.47 -7.06 -0.05
N LEU A 156 13.28 -6.06 -0.41
CA LEU A 156 13.84 -5.09 0.52
C LEU A 156 12.75 -4.23 1.18
N GLY A 157 11.74 -3.81 0.43
CA GLY A 157 10.57 -3.10 0.99
C GLY A 157 9.79 -3.95 1.98
N LEU A 158 9.67 -5.25 1.70
CA LEU A 158 9.04 -6.20 2.61
C LEU A 158 9.83 -6.35 3.92
N THR A 159 11.15 -6.49 3.85
CA THR A 159 11.99 -6.63 5.06
C THR A 159 12.01 -5.35 5.90
N LEU A 160 12.12 -4.17 5.26
CA LEU A 160 12.13 -2.89 5.96
C LEU A 160 10.79 -2.58 6.62
N GLY A 161 9.68 -3.00 6.01
CA GLY A 161 8.35 -2.79 6.56
C GLY A 161 7.98 -3.72 7.71
N SER A 162 8.68 -4.85 7.85
CA SER A 162 8.47 -5.83 8.93
C SER A 162 9.40 -5.66 10.14
N ALA A 163 10.43 -4.81 10.03
CA ALA A 163 11.44 -4.58 11.06
C ALA A 163 11.01 -3.48 12.04
#